data_AF-A2R0W6-F1
#
_entry.id   AF-A2R0W6-F1
#
_cell.length_a   1.000
_cell.length_b   1.000
_cell.length_c   1.000
_cell.angle_alpha   90.00
_cell.angle_beta   90.00
_cell.angle_gamma   90.00
#
_symmetry.space_group_name_H-M   'P 1'
#
loop_
_entity.id
_entity.type
_entity.pdbx_description
1 polymer ?
#
loop_
_entity_poly.entity_id
_entity_poly.type
_entity_poly.pdbx_seq_one_letter_code
_entity_poly.pdbx_strand_id
1 'polypeptide(L)'
;MAWLVLQGGENEYNRAMRGNYSRLGAFRIIEEFLVPHSTVTIEETAQALHDLLPPPDDPAFPGGADLFGNLILELSQQIEYDNAAQDRFVRVIQRLQESDRVKKHIPRRAGAGGFGRYETMPQMALSLVHYSAPQMDRDRNEEHFLNVRAFIARLCRVGVLQAQAWLVNEMRAALEDTLPDDMDMVSIQGAAIIILFAGEWLFEEVARAPKLDEIHDNDMWRTGTYYTGPRYGFTRWRHWQRLLMWVQRTVPLDQEARRLMFNAAWYMYGIARCLPSY
;
A
#
# COMPACT_ATOMS: atom_id res chain seq x y z
N MET A 1 4.58 13.45 -15.87
CA MET A 1 3.29 14.17 -15.83
C MET A 1 2.22 13.11 -15.72
N ALA A 2 1.35 13.14 -14.70
CA ALA A 2 0.30 12.12 -14.55
C ALA A 2 -0.98 12.61 -15.24
N TRP A 3 -1.26 12.11 -16.44
CA TRP A 3 -2.58 12.23 -17.04
C TRP A 3 -3.38 11.03 -16.58
N LEU A 4 -4.32 11.24 -15.67
CA LEU A 4 -5.14 10.16 -15.15
C LEU A 4 -6.25 9.82 -16.14
N VAL A 5 -6.52 8.54 -16.28
CA VAL A 5 -7.62 8.00 -17.08
C VAL A 5 -8.49 7.15 -16.19
N LEU A 6 -9.79 7.42 -16.17
CA LEU A 6 -10.77 6.57 -15.49
C LEU A 6 -11.01 5.30 -16.30
N GLN A 7 -10.89 4.12 -15.69
CA GLN A 7 -11.10 2.86 -16.41
C GLN A 7 -12.52 2.81 -17.01
N GLY A 8 -12.59 2.52 -18.32
CA GLY A 8 -13.83 2.52 -19.09
C GLY A 8 -14.40 3.91 -19.42
N GLY A 9 -13.72 4.98 -19.03
CA GLY A 9 -14.08 6.37 -19.33
C GLY A 9 -15.43 6.81 -18.76
N GLU A 10 -16.06 7.78 -19.42
CA GLU A 10 -17.41 8.21 -19.05
C GLU A 10 -18.46 7.21 -19.55
N ASN A 11 -18.89 6.31 -18.66
CA ASN A 11 -19.95 5.32 -18.93
C ASN A 11 -21.01 5.32 -17.82
N GLU A 12 -22.10 4.57 -18.03
CA GLU A 12 -23.20 4.47 -17.06
C GLU A 12 -22.74 3.99 -15.69
N TYR A 13 -21.81 3.03 -15.64
CA TYR A 13 -21.26 2.50 -14.39
C TYR A 13 -20.49 3.58 -13.59
N ASN A 14 -19.66 4.37 -14.26
CA ASN A 14 -18.87 5.42 -13.61
C ASN A 14 -19.71 6.65 -13.23
N ARG A 15 -20.80 6.93 -13.97
CA ARG A 15 -21.77 7.99 -13.68
C ARG A 15 -22.80 7.58 -12.64
N ALA A 16 -23.02 6.29 -12.43
CA ALA A 16 -24.03 5.79 -11.50
C ALA A 16 -23.80 6.36 -10.09
N MET A 17 -24.84 7.02 -9.58
CA MET A 17 -24.86 7.57 -8.23
C MET A 17 -25.16 6.46 -7.23
N ARG A 18 -24.40 6.42 -6.14
CA ARG A 18 -24.63 5.57 -4.97
C ARG A 18 -24.68 6.48 -3.74
N GLY A 19 -25.88 6.86 -3.32
CA GLY A 19 -26.07 8.03 -2.48
C GLY A 19 -25.58 9.28 -3.24
N ASN A 20 -24.72 10.07 -2.59
CA ASN A 20 -24.09 11.24 -3.22
C ASN A 20 -22.83 10.90 -4.04
N TYR A 21 -22.33 9.67 -3.95
CA TYR A 21 -21.06 9.29 -4.58
C TYR A 21 -21.24 8.82 -6.02
N SER A 22 -20.38 9.31 -6.90
CA SER A 22 -20.09 8.69 -8.20
C SER A 22 -18.59 8.53 -8.40
N ARG A 23 -18.20 7.46 -9.11
CA ARG A 23 -16.80 7.23 -9.46
C ARG A 23 -16.26 8.34 -10.35
N LEU A 24 -17.06 8.81 -11.31
CA LEU A 24 -16.68 9.91 -12.19
C LEU A 24 -16.49 11.23 -11.42
N GLY A 25 -17.35 11.53 -10.45
CA GLY A 25 -17.19 12.73 -9.62
C GLY A 25 -15.89 12.70 -8.80
N ALA A 26 -15.61 11.57 -8.15
CA ALA A 26 -14.40 11.41 -7.36
C ALA A 26 -13.14 11.47 -8.24
N PHE A 27 -13.18 10.86 -9.43
CA PHE A 27 -12.13 10.94 -10.42
C PHE A 27 -11.83 12.40 -10.82
N ARG A 28 -12.85 13.18 -11.19
CA ARG A 28 -12.68 14.58 -11.61
C ARG A 28 -12.04 15.44 -10.53
N ILE A 29 -12.45 15.27 -9.26
CA ILE A 29 -11.85 15.97 -8.12
C ILE A 29 -10.36 15.63 -7.99
N ILE A 30 -10.01 14.34 -8.09
CA ILE A 30 -8.61 13.89 -8.00
C ILE A 30 -7.79 14.36 -9.20
N GLU A 31 -8.34 14.28 -10.41
CA GLU A 31 -7.72 14.71 -11.65
C GLU A 31 -7.38 16.21 -11.59
N GLU A 32 -8.36 17.05 -11.27
CA GLU A 32 -8.17 18.51 -11.15
C GLU A 32 -7.08 18.87 -10.14
N PHE A 33 -7.02 18.15 -9.02
CA PHE A 33 -5.97 18.35 -8.02
C PHE A 33 -4.58 17.93 -8.54
N LEU A 34 -4.47 16.79 -9.22
CA LEU A 34 -3.18 16.21 -9.61
C LEU A 34 -2.59 16.79 -10.89
N VAL A 35 -3.38 17.53 -11.68
CA VAL A 35 -2.90 18.29 -12.84
C VAL A 35 -1.73 19.22 -12.44
N PRO A 36 -0.67 19.33 -13.26
CA PRO A 36 0.43 20.25 -13.01
C PRO A 36 -0.06 21.69 -12.80
N HIS A 37 0.50 22.38 -11.80
CA HIS A 37 0.15 23.77 -11.47
C HIS A 37 -1.29 24.00 -11.01
N SER A 38 -2.02 22.94 -10.64
CA SER A 38 -3.31 23.09 -9.97
C SER A 38 -3.17 24.00 -8.74
N THR A 39 -4.08 24.97 -8.63
CA THR A 39 -4.17 25.87 -7.48
C THR A 39 -5.03 25.29 -6.35
N VAL A 40 -5.69 24.16 -6.61
CA VAL A 40 -6.55 23.48 -5.62
C VAL A 40 -5.68 22.92 -4.50
N THR A 41 -6.04 23.26 -3.27
CA THR A 41 -5.32 22.85 -2.07
C THR A 41 -5.65 21.42 -1.65
N ILE A 42 -4.84 20.86 -0.75
CA ILE A 42 -5.10 19.55 -0.14
C ILE A 42 -6.41 19.58 0.64
N GLU A 43 -6.66 20.69 1.34
CA GLU A 43 -7.85 20.92 2.16
C GLU A 43 -9.12 21.01 1.32
N GLU A 44 -9.10 21.78 0.23
CA GLU A 44 -10.25 21.90 -0.69
C GLU A 44 -10.56 20.56 -1.35
N THR A 45 -9.52 19.84 -1.80
CA THR A 45 -9.69 18.51 -2.43
C THR A 45 -10.26 17.51 -1.43
N ALA A 46 -9.73 17.47 -0.21
CA ALA A 46 -10.22 16.56 0.84
C ALA A 46 -11.66 16.91 1.24
N GLN A 47 -12.02 18.19 1.31
CA GLN A 47 -13.38 18.63 1.60
C GLN A 47 -14.35 18.23 0.47
N ALA A 48 -13.99 18.47 -0.78
CA ALA A 48 -14.79 18.08 -1.93
C ALA A 48 -15.03 16.56 -1.98
N LEU A 49 -14.01 15.76 -1.65
CA LEU A 49 -14.15 14.32 -1.50
C LEU A 49 -15.04 13.93 -0.31
N HIS A 50 -14.90 14.60 0.84
CA HIS A 50 -15.78 14.37 2.00
C HIS A 50 -17.25 14.64 1.65
N ASP A 51 -17.54 15.74 0.95
CA ASP A 51 -18.90 16.13 0.57
C ASP A 51 -19.51 15.15 -0.44
N LEU A 52 -18.68 14.58 -1.32
CA LEU A 52 -19.09 13.59 -2.31
C LEU A 52 -19.36 12.21 -1.69
N LEU A 53 -18.60 11.83 -0.65
CA LEU A 53 -18.73 10.52 -0.03
C LEU A 53 -20.03 10.40 0.77
N PRO A 54 -20.71 9.24 0.71
CA PRO A 54 -21.98 9.07 1.38
C PRO A 54 -21.78 8.99 2.91
N PRO A 55 -22.77 9.44 3.70
CA PRO A 55 -22.72 9.34 5.15
C PRO A 55 -22.53 7.89 5.66
N PRO A 56 -21.93 7.70 6.84
CA PRO A 56 -21.75 6.37 7.42
C PRO A 56 -23.08 5.66 7.74
N ASP A 57 -24.16 6.42 7.93
CA ASP A 57 -25.51 5.95 8.23
C ASP A 57 -26.42 5.85 7.00
N ASP A 58 -25.89 6.01 5.77
CA ASP A 58 -26.68 5.91 4.55
C ASP A 58 -27.17 4.45 4.31
N PRO A 59 -28.49 4.18 4.42
CA PRO A 59 -29.04 2.84 4.27
C PRO A 59 -29.01 2.34 2.83
N ALA A 60 -28.90 3.23 1.83
CA ALA A 60 -28.75 2.86 0.43
C ALA A 60 -27.31 2.40 0.12
N PHE A 61 -26.36 2.70 1.00
CA PHE A 61 -24.96 2.33 0.81
C PHE A 61 -24.27 1.87 2.10
N PRO A 62 -24.68 0.70 2.65
CA PRO A 62 -24.05 0.08 3.81
C PRO A 62 -22.67 -0.46 3.42
N GLY A 63 -21.72 0.46 3.34
CA GLY A 63 -20.42 0.24 2.69
C GLY A 63 -19.66 1.53 2.50
N GLY A 64 -20.30 2.69 2.28
CA GLY A 64 -19.56 3.97 2.23
C GLY A 64 -18.32 3.94 1.31
N ALA A 65 -17.27 4.69 1.64
CA ALA A 65 -16.05 4.90 0.83
C ALA A 65 -15.27 3.67 0.28
N ASP A 66 -15.79 2.44 0.35
CA ASP A 66 -15.18 1.22 -0.17
C ASP A 66 -14.92 1.28 -1.69
N LEU A 67 -15.89 1.76 -2.48
CA LEU A 67 -15.68 1.99 -3.92
C LEU A 67 -14.63 3.07 -4.21
N PHE A 68 -14.54 4.04 -3.30
CA PHE A 68 -13.54 5.09 -3.37
C PHE A 68 -12.15 4.52 -3.09
N GLY A 69 -12.00 3.61 -2.11
CA GLY A 69 -10.77 2.84 -1.86
C GLY A 69 -10.26 2.10 -3.10
N ASN A 70 -11.16 1.47 -3.86
CA ASN A 70 -10.78 0.80 -5.11
C ASN A 70 -10.35 1.79 -6.20
N LEU A 71 -11.06 2.92 -6.30
CA LEU A 71 -10.71 3.98 -7.26
C LEU A 71 -9.33 4.58 -6.95
N ILE A 72 -8.98 4.84 -5.69
CA ILE A 72 -7.66 5.41 -5.38
C ILE A 72 -6.53 4.45 -5.72
N LEU A 73 -6.71 3.13 -5.52
CA LEU A 73 -5.74 2.11 -5.92
C LEU A 73 -5.64 2.02 -7.45
N GLU A 74 -6.76 2.06 -8.16
CA GLU A 74 -6.82 2.12 -9.62
C GLU A 74 -6.03 3.31 -10.19
N LEU A 75 -6.31 4.52 -9.70
CA LEU A 75 -5.65 5.74 -10.18
C LEU A 75 -4.16 5.77 -9.80
N SER A 76 -3.78 5.20 -8.66
CA SER A 76 -2.39 5.20 -8.21
C SER A 76 -1.44 4.39 -9.10
N GLN A 77 -1.95 3.42 -9.87
CA GLN A 77 -1.16 2.65 -10.83
C GLN A 77 -0.62 3.50 -11.97
N GLN A 78 -1.30 4.61 -12.29
CA GLN A 78 -1.00 5.49 -13.41
C GLN A 78 -0.02 6.62 -13.04
N ILE A 79 0.35 6.72 -11.77
CA ILE A 79 1.28 7.73 -11.26
C ILE A 79 2.60 7.03 -10.98
N GLU A 80 3.65 7.38 -11.75
CA GLU A 80 5.01 6.87 -11.56
C GLU A 80 5.42 6.95 -10.08
N TYR A 81 6.03 5.89 -9.55
CA TYR A 81 6.34 5.75 -8.13
C TYR A 81 7.29 6.82 -7.57
N ASP A 82 8.07 7.49 -8.41
CA ASP A 82 9.00 8.56 -8.06
C ASP A 82 8.44 9.96 -8.35
N ASN A 83 7.20 10.05 -8.85
CA ASN A 83 6.54 11.31 -9.16
C ASN A 83 5.97 11.97 -7.89
N ALA A 84 6.24 13.26 -7.72
CA ALA A 84 5.72 14.05 -6.60
C ALA A 84 4.18 14.10 -6.53
N ALA A 85 3.47 13.86 -7.64
CA ALA A 85 2.02 13.74 -7.65
C ALA A 85 1.54 12.61 -6.73
N GLN A 86 2.31 11.53 -6.57
CA GLN A 86 1.95 10.42 -5.71
C GLN A 86 1.96 10.84 -4.22
N ASP A 87 2.95 11.63 -3.80
CA ASP A 87 2.99 12.19 -2.43
C ASP A 87 1.86 13.20 -2.19
N ARG A 88 1.55 14.05 -3.18
CA ARG A 88 0.39 14.96 -3.11
C ARG A 88 -0.90 14.17 -2.93
N PHE A 89 -1.07 13.09 -3.69
CA PHE A 89 -2.26 12.26 -3.60
C PHE A 89 -2.39 11.61 -2.22
N VAL A 90 -1.31 11.03 -1.69
CA VAL A 90 -1.27 10.46 -0.32
C VAL A 90 -1.68 11.48 0.73
N ARG A 91 -1.24 12.74 0.63
CA ARG A 91 -1.60 13.80 1.59
C ARG A 91 -3.08 14.13 1.59
N VAL A 92 -3.76 14.09 0.45
CA VAL A 92 -5.22 14.27 0.38
C VAL A 92 -5.92 13.13 1.11
N ILE A 93 -5.51 11.88 0.89
CA ILE A 93 -6.11 10.73 1.58
C ILE A 93 -5.81 10.77 3.08
N GLN A 94 -4.60 11.18 3.47
CA GLN A 94 -4.24 11.41 4.87
C GLN A 94 -5.10 12.48 5.50
N ARG A 95 -5.38 13.59 4.80
CA ARG A 95 -6.29 14.62 5.32
C ARG A 95 -7.70 14.09 5.51
N LEU A 96 -8.15 13.25 4.58
CA LEU A 96 -9.47 12.63 4.61
C LEU A 96 -9.61 11.57 5.72
N GLN A 97 -8.52 11.02 6.28
CA GLN A 97 -8.57 9.91 7.24
C GLN A 97 -9.39 10.19 8.51
N GLU A 98 -9.54 11.46 8.90
CA GLU A 98 -10.33 11.87 10.06
C GLU A 98 -11.82 12.08 9.74
N SER A 99 -12.20 11.98 8.46
CA SER A 99 -13.59 12.07 8.01
C SER A 99 -14.38 10.85 8.50
N ASP A 100 -15.56 11.11 9.07
CA ASP A 100 -16.56 10.10 9.43
C ASP A 100 -17.04 9.27 8.22
N ARG A 101 -16.82 9.78 6.99
CA ARG A 101 -17.15 9.10 5.74
C ARG A 101 -16.22 7.92 5.42
N VAL A 102 -14.98 7.96 5.92
CA VAL A 102 -13.96 6.94 5.63
C VAL A 102 -13.50 6.18 6.87
N LYS A 103 -13.62 6.79 8.06
CA LYS A 103 -13.20 6.21 9.33
C LYS A 103 -14.36 5.42 9.93
N LYS A 104 -14.18 4.10 10.05
CA LYS A 104 -15.20 3.18 10.57
C LYS A 104 -14.75 2.57 11.88
N HIS A 105 -15.68 2.47 12.83
CA HIS A 105 -15.47 1.65 14.01
C HIS A 105 -15.70 0.19 13.65
N ILE A 106 -14.67 -0.64 13.82
CA ILE A 106 -14.72 -2.09 13.69
C ILE A 106 -15.02 -2.67 15.07
N PRO A 107 -16.26 -3.13 15.31
CA PRO A 107 -16.62 -3.72 16.59
C PRO A 107 -15.85 -5.03 16.77
N ARG A 108 -15.53 -5.30 18.03
CA ARG A 108 -14.92 -6.57 18.43
C ARG A 108 -15.84 -7.73 18.05
N ARG A 109 -15.26 -8.84 17.55
CA ARG A 109 -16.02 -10.09 17.41
C ARG A 109 -16.47 -10.58 18.80
N ALA A 110 -17.74 -11.01 18.88
CA ALA A 110 -18.28 -11.59 20.10
C ALA A 110 -17.40 -12.79 20.55
N GLY A 111 -16.99 -12.80 21.82
CA GLY A 111 -16.16 -13.88 22.39
C GLY A 111 -14.64 -13.73 22.30
N ALA A 112 -14.09 -12.89 21.42
CA ALA A 112 -12.63 -12.64 21.35
C ALA A 112 -12.23 -11.52 22.31
N GLY A 113 -11.30 -11.67 23.28
CA GLY A 113 -10.90 -10.58 24.19
C GLY A 113 -10.45 -9.27 23.48
N GLY A 114 -10.45 -8.13 24.18
CA GLY A 114 -9.95 -6.83 23.65
C GLY A 114 -11.01 -5.73 23.45
N PHE A 115 -10.59 -4.62 22.82
CA PHE A 115 -11.40 -3.42 22.49
C PHE A 115 -11.71 -3.35 20.99
N GLY A 116 -12.80 -2.66 20.61
CA GLY A 116 -13.04 -2.28 19.22
C GLY A 116 -12.00 -1.26 18.74
N ARG A 117 -11.82 -1.13 17.43
CA ARG A 117 -10.82 -0.23 16.84
C ARG A 117 -11.38 0.57 15.69
N TYR A 118 -10.77 1.72 15.41
CA TYR A 118 -11.11 2.52 14.24
C TYR A 118 -10.16 2.21 13.10
N GLU A 119 -10.71 2.00 11.91
CA GLU A 119 -9.95 1.79 10.69
C GLU A 119 -10.43 2.75 9.60
N THR A 120 -9.48 3.26 8.81
CA THR A 120 -9.77 4.07 7.62
C THR A 120 -9.93 3.15 6.42
N MET A 121 -11.07 3.26 5.73
CA MET A 121 -11.41 2.48 4.52
C MET A 121 -11.10 0.97 4.67
N PRO A 122 -11.65 0.27 5.68
CA PRO A 122 -11.31 -1.13 5.98
C PRO A 122 -11.48 -2.09 4.81
N GLN A 123 -12.43 -1.85 3.88
CA GLN A 123 -12.57 -2.70 2.70
C GLN A 123 -11.44 -2.53 1.69
N MET A 124 -10.77 -1.39 1.66
CA MET A 124 -9.58 -1.20 0.83
C MET A 124 -8.50 -2.22 1.17
N ALA A 125 -8.38 -2.60 2.46
CA ALA A 125 -7.45 -3.64 2.89
C ALA A 125 -7.79 -5.02 2.29
N LEU A 126 -9.09 -5.32 2.11
CA LEU A 126 -9.51 -6.57 1.44
C LEU A 126 -9.16 -6.54 -0.05
N SER A 127 -9.28 -5.38 -0.70
CA SER A 127 -8.94 -5.21 -2.11
C SER A 127 -7.46 -5.41 -2.41
N LEU A 128 -6.57 -5.28 -1.41
CA LEU A 128 -5.12 -5.49 -1.59
C LEU A 128 -4.77 -6.89 -2.11
N VAL A 129 -5.63 -7.89 -1.91
CA VAL A 129 -5.44 -9.24 -2.47
C VAL A 129 -5.30 -9.21 -4.00
N HIS A 130 -6.01 -8.28 -4.66
CA HIS A 130 -5.96 -8.07 -6.11
C HIS A 130 -4.68 -7.40 -6.60
N TYR A 131 -3.91 -6.81 -5.68
CA TYR A 131 -2.64 -6.15 -5.96
C TYR A 131 -1.43 -6.97 -5.52
N SER A 132 -1.64 -8.23 -5.11
CA SER A 132 -0.58 -9.21 -4.92
C SER A 132 0.06 -9.57 -6.26
N ALA A 133 1.36 -9.90 -6.25
CA ALA A 133 2.10 -10.19 -7.49
C ALA A 133 1.43 -11.29 -8.36
N PRO A 134 0.95 -12.42 -7.79
CA PRO A 134 0.30 -13.47 -8.59
C PRO A 134 -1.00 -13.01 -9.27
N GLN A 135 -1.67 -11.98 -8.75
CA GLN A 135 -2.94 -11.48 -9.32
C GLN A 135 -2.73 -10.37 -10.36
N MET A 136 -1.65 -9.61 -10.25
CA MET A 136 -1.33 -8.53 -11.18
C MET A 136 -0.64 -8.97 -12.48
N ASP A 137 -0.21 -10.24 -12.57
CA ASP A 137 0.38 -10.83 -13.79
C ASP A 137 -0.60 -10.97 -14.98
N ARG A 138 -1.88 -10.55 -14.84
CA ARG A 138 -2.86 -10.68 -15.94
C ARG A 138 -2.57 -9.79 -17.14
N ASP A 139 -1.99 -8.61 -16.94
CA ASP A 139 -1.71 -7.64 -18.00
C ASP A 139 -0.21 -7.37 -18.21
N ARG A 140 0.67 -8.01 -17.40
CA ARG A 140 2.14 -7.84 -17.41
C ARG A 140 2.63 -6.38 -17.37
N ASN A 141 1.86 -5.46 -16.80
CA ASN A 141 2.31 -4.09 -16.63
C ASN A 141 3.08 -3.94 -15.31
N GLU A 142 4.37 -4.24 -15.39
CA GLU A 142 5.32 -4.15 -14.27
C GLU A 142 5.35 -2.74 -13.67
N GLU A 143 5.22 -1.70 -14.50
CA GLU A 143 5.24 -0.31 -14.05
C GLU A 143 4.03 0.01 -13.16
N HIS A 144 2.82 -0.38 -13.59
CA HIS A 144 1.61 -0.24 -12.77
C HIS A 144 1.74 -0.95 -11.42
N PHE A 145 2.36 -2.15 -11.42
CA PHE A 145 2.62 -2.90 -10.21
C PHE A 145 3.55 -2.13 -9.25
N LEU A 146 4.67 -1.60 -9.73
CA LEU A 146 5.59 -0.82 -8.89
C LEU A 146 4.93 0.49 -8.39
N ASN A 147 4.15 1.15 -9.23
CA ASN A 147 3.43 2.38 -8.91
C ASN A 147 2.44 2.18 -7.75
N VAL A 148 1.55 1.19 -7.84
CA VAL A 148 0.57 0.94 -6.77
C VAL A 148 1.24 0.45 -5.48
N ARG A 149 2.34 -0.32 -5.58
CA ARG A 149 3.13 -0.74 -4.41
C ARG A 149 3.70 0.44 -3.66
N ALA A 150 4.27 1.39 -4.40
CA ALA A 150 4.82 2.61 -3.83
C ALA A 150 3.74 3.47 -3.16
N PHE A 151 2.54 3.52 -3.74
CA PHE A 151 1.40 4.22 -3.15
C PHE A 151 0.91 3.55 -1.86
N ILE A 152 0.68 2.23 -1.87
CA ILE A 152 0.26 1.46 -0.69
C ILE A 152 1.28 1.60 0.44
N ALA A 153 2.58 1.49 0.13
CA ALA A 153 3.66 1.67 1.10
C ALA A 153 3.59 3.07 1.75
N ARG A 154 3.39 4.12 0.97
CA ARG A 154 3.22 5.48 1.50
C ARG A 154 1.98 5.62 2.40
N LEU A 155 0.84 5.05 2.01
CA LEU A 155 -0.38 5.06 2.83
C LEU A 155 -0.16 4.37 4.19
N CYS A 156 0.57 3.25 4.20
CA CYS A 156 0.95 2.56 5.44
C CYS A 156 1.86 3.43 6.30
N ARG A 157 2.91 4.02 5.69
CA ARG A 157 3.85 4.90 6.40
C ARG A 157 3.18 6.09 7.08
N VAL A 158 2.14 6.68 6.46
CA VAL A 158 1.41 7.81 7.06
C VAL A 158 0.26 7.39 7.99
N GLY A 159 0.07 6.09 8.21
CA GLY A 159 -0.94 5.54 9.12
C GLY A 159 -2.36 5.46 8.56
N VAL A 160 -2.57 5.84 7.29
CA VAL A 160 -3.88 5.78 6.63
C VAL A 160 -4.34 4.34 6.45
N LEU A 161 -3.43 3.44 6.08
CA LEU A 161 -3.74 2.05 5.78
C LEU A 161 -3.00 1.12 6.74
N GLN A 162 -3.74 0.36 7.53
CA GLN A 162 -3.20 -0.61 8.49
C GLN A 162 -2.98 -1.97 7.81
N ALA A 163 -1.98 -2.05 6.92
CA ALA A 163 -1.72 -3.22 6.08
C ALA A 163 -0.34 -3.86 6.33
N GLN A 164 0.19 -3.78 7.56
CA GLN A 164 1.48 -4.36 7.95
C GLN A 164 1.57 -5.86 7.61
N ALA A 165 0.52 -6.62 7.94
CA ALA A 165 0.48 -8.05 7.67
C ALA A 165 0.54 -8.36 6.16
N TRP A 166 -0.16 -7.57 5.35
CA TRP A 166 -0.10 -7.70 3.90
C TRP A 166 1.30 -7.39 3.38
N LEU A 167 1.91 -6.27 3.79
CA LEU A 167 3.28 -5.92 3.38
C LEU A 167 4.28 -7.01 3.77
N VAL A 168 4.18 -7.59 4.97
CA VAL A 168 5.03 -8.71 5.39
C VAL A 168 4.82 -9.96 4.52
N ASN A 169 3.57 -10.30 4.20
CA ASN A 169 3.29 -11.43 3.30
C ASN A 169 3.89 -11.21 1.91
N GLU A 170 3.89 -9.97 1.43
CA GLU A 170 4.48 -9.62 0.14
C GLU A 170 6.00 -9.65 0.16
N MET A 171 6.62 -9.17 1.24
CA MET A 171 8.07 -9.33 1.47
C MET A 171 8.46 -10.80 1.56
N ARG A 172 7.65 -11.63 2.22
CA ARG A 172 7.83 -13.09 2.30
C ARG A 172 7.76 -13.72 0.91
N ALA A 173 6.70 -13.44 0.15
CA ALA A 173 6.53 -13.99 -1.19
C ALA A 173 7.74 -13.66 -2.07
N ALA A 174 8.20 -12.39 -2.06
CA ALA A 174 9.31 -11.95 -2.87
C ALA A 174 10.69 -12.45 -2.39
N LEU A 175 10.93 -12.49 -1.07
CA LEU A 175 12.28 -12.64 -0.49
C LEU A 175 12.48 -13.89 0.38
N GLU A 176 11.47 -14.73 0.56
CA GLU A 176 11.56 -15.96 1.34
C GLU A 176 10.99 -17.18 0.60
N ASP A 177 10.07 -17.00 -0.35
CA ASP A 177 9.49 -18.09 -1.13
C ASP A 177 10.09 -18.24 -2.53
N THR A 178 10.83 -17.25 -3.01
CA THR A 178 11.43 -17.24 -4.34
C THR A 178 12.77 -17.98 -4.39
N LEU A 179 12.91 -18.96 -5.29
CA LEU A 179 14.18 -19.66 -5.56
C LEU A 179 15.09 -18.84 -6.48
N PRO A 180 16.43 -19.04 -6.42
CA PRO A 180 17.37 -18.55 -7.43
C PRO A 180 17.02 -18.89 -8.88
N ASP A 181 16.40 -20.05 -9.12
CA ASP A 181 16.11 -20.54 -10.47
C ASP A 181 14.74 -20.11 -11.02
N ASP A 182 13.85 -19.60 -10.15
CA ASP A 182 12.49 -19.16 -10.49
C ASP A 182 12.21 -17.78 -9.87
N MET A 183 13.15 -16.86 -10.07
CA MET A 183 13.05 -15.52 -9.51
C MET A 183 11.99 -14.68 -10.21
N ASP A 184 10.90 -14.40 -9.49
CA ASP A 184 9.98 -13.33 -9.88
C ASP A 184 10.61 -11.96 -9.57
N MET A 185 11.29 -11.42 -10.59
CA MET A 185 11.97 -10.14 -10.48
C MET A 185 11.04 -8.97 -10.19
N VAL A 186 9.80 -9.01 -10.68
CA VAL A 186 8.80 -7.97 -10.45
C VAL A 186 8.40 -7.95 -8.99
N SER A 187 8.19 -9.12 -8.38
CA SER A 187 7.96 -9.26 -6.93
C SER A 187 9.13 -8.71 -6.11
N ILE A 188 10.37 -9.04 -6.47
CA ILE A 188 11.56 -8.55 -5.77
C ILE A 188 11.68 -7.02 -5.91
N GLN A 189 11.40 -6.45 -7.09
CA GLN A 189 11.38 -5.00 -7.29
C GLN A 189 10.27 -4.34 -6.45
N GLY A 190 9.10 -4.95 -6.38
CA GLY A 190 8.01 -4.53 -5.51
C GLY A 190 8.40 -4.51 -4.03
N ALA A 191 9.12 -5.53 -3.56
CA ALA A 191 9.67 -5.58 -2.21
C ALA A 191 10.69 -4.45 -1.96
N ALA A 192 11.57 -4.18 -2.93
CA ALA A 192 12.50 -3.05 -2.85
C ALA A 192 11.76 -1.71 -2.76
N ILE A 193 10.70 -1.51 -3.56
CA ILE A 193 9.83 -0.32 -3.53
C ILE A 193 9.15 -0.16 -2.16
N ILE A 194 8.61 -1.24 -1.58
CA ILE A 194 8.02 -1.21 -0.24
C ILE A 194 9.05 -0.69 0.78
N ILE A 195 10.27 -1.23 0.75
CA ILE A 195 11.35 -0.79 1.63
C ILE A 195 11.70 0.69 1.43
N LEU A 196 11.79 1.16 0.19
CA LEU A 196 12.15 2.55 -0.08
C LEU A 196 11.11 3.55 0.43
N PHE A 197 9.82 3.20 0.40
CA PHE A 197 8.74 4.13 0.76
C PHE A 197 8.10 3.91 2.13
N ALA A 198 8.32 2.74 2.75
CA ALA A 198 7.80 2.39 4.07
C ALA A 198 8.81 1.69 4.98
N GLY A 199 10.09 1.60 4.60
CA GLY A 199 11.09 0.76 5.28
C GLY A 199 11.29 1.07 6.75
N GLU A 200 11.31 2.35 7.15
CA GLU A 200 11.41 2.73 8.56
C GLU A 200 10.21 2.23 9.36
N TRP A 201 8.98 2.51 8.89
CA TRP A 201 7.76 2.04 9.54
C TRP A 201 7.65 0.50 9.53
N LEU A 202 8.03 -0.17 8.44
CA LEU A 202 8.00 -1.62 8.38
C LEU A 202 9.06 -2.24 9.31
N PHE A 203 10.22 -1.61 9.47
CA PHE A 203 11.23 -2.03 10.43
C PHE A 203 10.73 -1.92 11.87
N GLU A 204 9.96 -0.89 12.18
CA GLU A 204 9.28 -0.77 13.47
C GLU A 204 8.36 -1.97 13.74
N GLU A 205 7.46 -2.26 12.81
CA GLU A 205 6.46 -3.32 12.94
C GLU A 205 7.07 -4.73 12.90
N VAL A 206 8.17 -4.93 12.16
CA VAL A 206 8.79 -6.25 11.97
C VAL A 206 9.92 -6.52 12.95
N ALA A 207 10.79 -5.55 13.21
CA ALA A 207 12.07 -5.81 13.87
C ALA A 207 12.22 -5.13 15.24
N ARG A 208 11.80 -3.88 15.39
CA ARG A 208 12.04 -3.11 16.63
C ARG A 208 10.96 -3.32 17.69
N ALA A 209 9.70 -3.15 17.34
CA ALA A 209 8.57 -3.20 18.26
C ALA A 209 7.39 -4.01 17.69
N PRO A 210 7.59 -5.31 17.40
CA PRO A 210 6.56 -6.14 16.82
C PRO A 210 5.38 -6.35 17.78
N LYS A 211 4.15 -6.15 17.28
CA LYS A 211 2.90 -6.40 18.01
C LYS A 211 2.60 -7.90 18.03
N LEU A 212 3.13 -8.60 19.03
CA LEU A 212 3.14 -10.07 19.06
C LEU A 212 1.75 -10.70 19.03
N ASP A 213 0.77 -10.04 19.64
CA ASP A 213 -0.64 -10.43 19.63
C ASP A 213 -1.24 -10.42 18.23
N GLU A 214 -0.90 -9.44 17.39
CA GLU A 214 -1.33 -9.40 15.99
C GLU A 214 -0.58 -10.42 15.11
N ILE A 215 0.64 -10.79 15.49
CA ILE A 215 1.54 -11.63 14.67
C ILE A 215 1.27 -13.13 14.86
N HIS A 216 1.03 -13.57 16.10
CA HIS A 216 0.92 -15.00 16.39
C HIS A 216 -0.32 -15.65 15.75
N ASP A 217 -1.42 -14.91 15.70
CA ASP A 217 -2.72 -15.38 15.18
C ASP A 217 -2.95 -15.05 13.70
N ASN A 218 -1.94 -14.56 12.99
CA ASN A 218 -2.06 -14.11 11.61
C ASN A 218 -1.11 -14.86 10.66
N ASP A 219 -1.69 -15.67 9.77
CA ASP A 219 -0.94 -16.48 8.80
C ASP A 219 -0.11 -15.66 7.80
N MET A 220 -0.46 -14.40 7.57
CA MET A 220 0.32 -13.51 6.70
C MET A 220 1.73 -13.23 7.25
N TRP A 221 1.94 -13.43 8.56
CA TRP A 221 3.24 -13.27 9.21
C TRP A 221 4.10 -14.53 9.22
N ARG A 222 3.63 -15.63 8.64
CA ARG A 222 4.43 -16.86 8.53
C ARG A 222 5.74 -16.59 7.80
N THR A 223 6.73 -17.44 8.03
CA THR A 223 7.96 -17.44 7.25
C THR A 223 7.75 -18.20 5.95
N GLY A 224 8.52 -17.84 4.93
CA GLY A 224 8.56 -18.51 3.65
C GLY A 224 9.50 -19.72 3.65
N THR A 225 9.48 -20.41 2.52
CA THR A 225 10.09 -21.72 2.29
C THR A 225 11.60 -21.72 2.55
N TYR A 226 12.30 -20.65 2.18
CA TYR A 226 13.75 -20.52 2.24
C TYR A 226 14.26 -19.74 3.46
N TYR A 227 13.38 -19.38 4.38
CA TYR A 227 13.74 -18.72 5.63
C TYR A 227 13.25 -19.51 6.85
N THR A 228 14.21 -20.06 7.60
CA THR A 228 13.95 -20.91 8.78
C THR A 228 14.08 -20.17 10.12
N GLY A 229 14.27 -18.84 10.08
CA GLY A 229 14.42 -18.03 11.29
C GLY A 229 13.08 -17.62 11.93
N PRO A 230 13.09 -16.73 12.94
CA PRO A 230 11.88 -16.25 13.61
C PRO A 230 10.97 -15.42 12.68
N ARG A 231 9.65 -15.42 12.95
CA ARG A 231 8.63 -14.66 12.19
C ARG A 231 8.83 -13.13 12.22
N TYR A 232 9.58 -12.62 13.17
CA TYR A 232 9.86 -11.19 13.35
C TYR A 232 11.25 -11.00 13.93
N GLY A 233 11.72 -9.77 14.00
CA GLY A 233 13.01 -9.39 14.55
C GLY A 233 14.10 -9.15 13.50
N PHE A 234 15.24 -8.69 13.99
CA PHE A 234 16.42 -8.33 13.19
C PHE A 234 16.93 -9.45 12.28
N THR A 235 16.77 -10.72 12.69
CA THR A 235 17.20 -11.87 11.88
C THR A 235 16.44 -11.93 10.55
N ARG A 236 15.12 -11.70 10.57
CA ARG A 236 14.27 -11.69 9.37
C ARG A 236 14.59 -10.50 8.48
N TRP A 237 14.69 -9.31 9.08
CA TRP A 237 15.09 -8.09 8.39
C TRP A 237 16.43 -8.23 7.65
N ARG A 238 17.44 -8.79 8.33
CA ARG A 238 18.76 -9.02 7.76
C ARG A 238 18.75 -10.08 6.66
N HIS A 239 17.87 -11.07 6.74
CA HIS A 239 17.68 -12.06 5.68
C HIS A 239 17.19 -11.38 4.40
N TRP A 240 16.11 -10.60 4.47
CA TRP A 240 15.59 -9.81 3.34
C TRP A 240 16.65 -8.90 2.72
N GLN A 241 17.37 -8.16 3.57
CA GLN A 241 18.47 -7.28 3.12
C GLN A 241 19.55 -8.06 2.35
N ARG A 242 19.96 -9.23 2.86
CA ARG A 242 20.98 -10.07 2.22
C ARG A 242 20.52 -10.59 0.87
N LEU A 243 19.24 -10.96 0.74
CA LEU A 243 18.72 -11.44 -0.53
C LEU A 243 18.72 -10.33 -1.58
N LEU A 244 18.25 -9.13 -1.25
CA LEU A 244 18.31 -7.97 -2.16
C LEU A 244 19.75 -7.70 -2.65
N MET A 245 20.74 -7.74 -1.73
CA MET A 245 22.15 -7.59 -2.09
C MET A 245 22.68 -8.74 -2.95
N TRP A 246 22.24 -9.97 -2.69
CA TRP A 246 22.66 -11.14 -3.46
C TRP A 246 22.11 -11.07 -4.88
N VAL A 247 20.81 -10.78 -5.04
CA VAL A 247 20.15 -10.58 -6.34
C VAL A 247 20.86 -9.50 -7.14
N GLN A 248 21.12 -8.34 -6.52
CA GLN A 248 21.82 -7.22 -7.14
C GLN A 248 23.21 -7.59 -7.71
N ARG A 249 23.91 -8.54 -7.09
CA ARG A 249 25.27 -8.93 -7.45
C ARG A 249 25.35 -10.09 -8.43
N THR A 250 24.37 -10.99 -8.41
CA THR A 250 24.44 -12.29 -9.09
C THR A 250 23.53 -12.39 -10.30
N VAL A 251 22.43 -11.64 -10.31
CA VAL A 251 21.45 -11.66 -11.40
C VAL A 251 21.80 -10.60 -12.44
N PRO A 252 21.69 -10.90 -13.74
CA PRO A 252 21.79 -9.90 -14.80
C PRO A 252 20.55 -8.99 -14.77
N LEU A 253 20.65 -7.90 -14.03
CA LEU A 253 19.61 -6.87 -13.90
C LEU A 253 19.84 -5.70 -14.85
N ASP A 254 18.74 -5.11 -15.32
CA ASP A 254 18.77 -3.77 -15.91
C ASP A 254 19.22 -2.70 -14.89
N GLN A 255 19.40 -1.47 -15.37
CA GLN A 255 19.89 -0.38 -14.54
C GLN A 255 18.93 -0.03 -13.39
N GLU A 256 17.63 -0.10 -13.64
CA GLU A 256 16.61 0.36 -12.70
C GLU A 256 16.39 -0.66 -11.57
N ALA A 257 16.18 -1.94 -11.92
CA ALA A 257 16.13 -3.03 -10.96
C ALA A 257 17.40 -3.05 -10.09
N ARG A 258 18.58 -2.92 -10.69
CA ARG A 258 19.85 -2.86 -9.94
C ARG A 258 19.89 -1.70 -8.95
N ARG A 259 19.41 -0.53 -9.35
CA ARG A 259 19.33 0.68 -8.51
C ARG A 259 18.37 0.48 -7.34
N LEU A 260 17.16 -0.05 -7.59
CA LEU A 260 16.16 -0.32 -6.57
C LEU A 260 16.69 -1.29 -5.51
N MET A 261 17.24 -2.44 -5.92
CA MET A 261 17.78 -3.44 -4.98
C MET A 261 18.89 -2.86 -4.12
N PHE A 262 19.84 -2.15 -4.73
CA PHE A 262 20.96 -1.54 -4.03
C PHE A 262 20.48 -0.50 -3.01
N ASN A 263 19.62 0.43 -3.44
CA ASN A 263 19.12 1.49 -2.57
C ASN A 263 18.28 0.93 -1.42
N ALA A 264 17.40 -0.03 -1.68
CA ALA A 264 16.59 -0.67 -0.66
C ALA A 264 17.47 -1.36 0.38
N ALA A 265 18.40 -2.22 -0.05
CA ALA A 265 19.29 -2.93 0.87
C ALA A 265 20.20 -1.99 1.68
N TRP A 266 20.65 -0.89 1.08
CA TRP A 266 21.44 0.12 1.77
C TRP A 266 20.61 0.91 2.78
N TYR A 267 19.37 1.26 2.43
CA TYR A 267 18.44 1.91 3.34
C TYR A 267 18.11 1.02 4.55
N MET A 268 17.85 -0.28 4.32
CA MET A 268 17.66 -1.27 5.40
C MET A 268 18.84 -1.36 6.34
N TYR A 269 20.07 -1.30 5.79
CA TYR A 269 21.30 -1.28 6.59
C TYR A 269 21.38 -0.03 7.46
N GLY A 270 21.07 1.13 6.89
CA GLY A 270 21.07 2.41 7.61
C GLY A 270 20.08 2.43 8.77
N ILE A 271 18.82 2.03 8.53
CA ILE A 271 17.77 1.96 9.55
C ILE A 271 18.21 1.09 10.74
N ALA A 272 18.71 -0.11 10.45
CA ALA A 272 19.13 -1.07 11.47
C ALA A 272 20.33 -0.61 12.32
N ARG A 273 21.09 0.39 11.87
CA ARG A 273 22.24 0.96 12.61
C ARG A 273 21.90 2.23 13.37
N CYS A 274 20.95 3.02 12.89
CA CYS A 274 20.62 4.33 13.46
C CYS A 274 19.60 4.25 14.60
N LEU A 275 18.76 3.20 14.64
CA LEU A 275 17.77 3.04 15.70
C LEU A 275 18.37 2.21 16.85
N PRO A 276 18.47 2.77 18.08
CA PRO A 276 18.97 2.02 19.22
C PRO A 276 18.12 0.78 19.48
N SER A 277 18.78 -0.33 19.80
CA SER A 277 18.13 -1.51 20.34
C SER A 277 17.60 -1.17 21.73
N TYR A 278 16.29 -1.22 21.93
CA TYR A 278 15.69 -1.18 23.25
C TYR A 278 15.77 -2.56 23.91
#